data_AF-A0A947J386-F1
#
_entry.id   AF-A0A947J386-F1
#
_cell.length_a   1.000
_cell.length_b   1.000
_cell.length_c   1.000
_cell.angle_alpha   90.00
_cell.angle_beta   90.00
_cell.angle_gamma   90.00
#
_symmetry.space_group_name_H-M   'P 1'
#
loop_
_entity.id
_entity.type
_entity.pdbx_description
1 polymer ?
#
loop_
_entity_poly.entity_id
_entity_poly.type
_entity_poly.pdbx_seq_one_letter_code
_entity_poly.pdbx_strand_id
1 'polypeptide(L)'
;MTTDILLAFLRALLNIPMWMLGLIVVPLALSTRKPGDEHLPRWAMLWDEPTYGINGDPYWRGPDHANGHEREFLWRLRWLMRNSLGGWSHFVMGFPYSRIRAIEWEGDKDTANRPIGHSGILRITVTLDNGSRRTCWYIVHQWGNSSHCFRFYCGYKLKDVLDYYLRVGKLPTERDDYVQDVFSPNPLMGFVHV
;
A
#
# COMPACT_ATOMS: atom_id res chain seq x y z
N MET A 1 -9.50 8.33 -20.11
CA MET A 1 -9.96 7.75 -18.81
C MET A 1 -9.83 6.22 -18.78
N THR A 2 -10.24 5.52 -19.84
CA THR A 2 -10.37 4.04 -19.87
C THR A 2 -9.05 3.25 -19.98
N THR A 3 -8.03 3.76 -20.66
CA THR A 3 -6.80 2.99 -20.89
C THR A 3 -5.94 2.83 -19.63
N ASP A 4 -5.76 3.88 -18.84
CA ASP A 4 -4.86 3.85 -17.67
C ASP A 4 -5.40 2.97 -16.53
N ILE A 5 -6.71 3.01 -16.28
CA ILE A 5 -7.34 2.15 -15.27
C ILE A 5 -7.33 0.69 -15.70
N LEU A 6 -7.49 0.41 -17.00
CA LEU A 6 -7.35 -0.93 -17.55
C LEU A 6 -5.92 -1.46 -17.41
N LEU A 7 -4.91 -0.65 -17.74
CA LEU A 7 -3.51 -1.02 -17.55
C LEU A 7 -3.17 -1.24 -16.07
N ALA A 8 -3.70 -0.40 -15.17
CA ALA A 8 -3.56 -0.60 -13.74
C ALA A 8 -4.22 -1.90 -13.26
N PHE A 9 -5.42 -2.22 -13.77
CA PHE A 9 -6.13 -3.45 -13.46
C PHE A 9 -5.39 -4.68 -14.01
N LEU A 10 -4.94 -4.68 -15.26
CA LEU A 10 -4.15 -5.77 -15.85
C LEU A 10 -2.85 -6.00 -15.07
N ARG A 11 -2.18 -4.92 -14.63
CA ARG A 11 -1.02 -5.02 -13.74
C ARG A 11 -1.39 -5.66 -12.40
N ALA A 12 -2.53 -5.29 -11.82
CA ALA A 12 -3.00 -5.89 -10.58
C ALA A 12 -3.28 -7.40 -10.71
N LEU A 13 -3.64 -7.90 -11.90
CA LEU A 13 -3.79 -9.34 -12.13
C LEU A 13 -2.48 -10.11 -11.96
N LEU A 14 -1.32 -9.48 -12.22
CA LEU A 14 -0.01 -10.08 -11.98
C LEU A 14 0.28 -10.33 -10.50
N ASN A 15 -0.42 -9.61 -9.61
CA ASN A 15 -0.28 -9.80 -8.19
C ASN A 15 -1.04 -11.02 -7.67
N ILE A 16 -2.08 -11.48 -8.38
CA ILE A 16 -2.93 -12.58 -7.91
C ILE A 16 -2.11 -13.87 -7.73
N PRO A 17 -1.28 -14.32 -8.70
CA PRO A 17 -0.41 -15.47 -8.50
C PRO A 17 0.55 -15.29 -7.31
N MET A 18 1.15 -14.11 -7.17
CA MET A 18 2.09 -13.83 -6.08
C MET A 18 1.40 -13.86 -4.72
N TRP A 19 0.19 -13.31 -4.62
CA TRP A 19 -0.63 -13.34 -3.42
C TRP A 19 -1.02 -14.78 -3.05
N MET A 20 -1.47 -15.58 -4.03
CA MET A 20 -1.80 -16.99 -3.81
C MET A 20 -0.59 -17.80 -3.35
N LEU A 21 0.58 -17.60 -3.96
CA LEU A 21 1.82 -18.24 -3.52
C LEU A 21 2.19 -17.82 -2.09
N GLY A 22 1.94 -16.56 -1.73
CA GLY A 22 2.19 -16.02 -0.40
C GLY A 22 1.46 -16.78 0.71
N LEU A 23 0.26 -17.31 0.44
CA LEU A 23 -0.51 -18.11 1.40
C LEU A 23 0.24 -19.37 1.87
N ILE A 24 1.18 -19.87 1.06
CA ILE A 24 1.99 -21.06 1.38
C ILE A 24 3.42 -20.63 1.75
N VAL A 25 4.01 -19.74 0.96
CA VAL A 25 5.41 -19.31 1.13
C VAL A 25 5.62 -18.59 2.46
N VAL A 26 4.71 -17.69 2.86
CA VAL A 26 4.88 -16.89 4.08
C VAL A 26 4.87 -17.75 5.34
N PRO A 27 3.87 -18.62 5.60
CA PRO A 27 3.91 -19.50 6.77
C PRO A 27 5.13 -20.41 6.79
N LEU A 28 5.52 -20.97 5.63
CA LEU A 28 6.67 -21.85 5.52
C LEU A 28 7.96 -21.09 5.87
N ALA A 29 8.16 -19.91 5.29
CA ALA A 29 9.32 -19.07 5.53
C ALA A 29 9.39 -18.63 7.01
N LEU A 30 8.25 -18.22 7.59
CA LEU A 30 8.16 -17.82 8.99
C LEU A 30 8.45 -18.96 9.97
N SER A 31 8.12 -20.21 9.63
CA SER A 31 8.39 -21.36 10.51
C SER A 31 9.90 -21.57 10.76
N THR A 32 10.75 -21.01 9.89
CA THR A 32 12.21 -21.03 10.02
C THR A 32 12.79 -19.81 10.76
N ARG A 33 11.95 -18.86 11.19
CA ARG A 33 12.38 -17.60 11.81
C ARG A 33 12.38 -17.69 13.34
N LYS A 34 13.42 -17.12 13.95
CA LYS A 34 13.57 -16.96 15.40
C LYS A 34 13.02 -15.61 15.85
N PRO A 35 12.74 -15.41 17.16
CA PRO A 35 12.26 -14.12 17.67
C PRO A 35 13.18 -12.94 17.33
N GLY A 36 14.49 -13.13 17.24
CA GLY A 36 15.45 -12.09 16.89
C GLY A 36 15.56 -11.76 15.39
N ASP A 37 14.88 -12.52 14.51
CA ASP A 37 14.91 -12.23 13.08
C ASP A 37 14.02 -11.03 12.74
N GLU A 38 14.50 -10.17 11.84
CA GLU A 38 13.78 -8.99 11.34
C GLU A 38 13.20 -9.20 9.94
N HIS A 39 13.72 -10.18 9.18
CA HIS A 39 13.36 -10.43 7.79
C HIS A 39 13.08 -11.89 7.50
N LEU A 40 12.32 -12.15 6.44
CA LEU A 40 12.17 -13.48 5.86
C LEU A 40 13.52 -13.96 5.29
N PRO A 41 13.72 -15.29 5.12
CA PRO A 41 14.84 -15.80 4.35
C PRO A 41 14.90 -15.18 2.94
N ARG A 42 16.11 -15.00 2.39
CA ARG A 42 16.32 -14.35 1.09
C ARG A 42 15.48 -14.93 -0.05
N TRP A 43 15.23 -16.24 -0.07
CA TRP A 43 14.41 -16.88 -1.09
C TRP A 43 12.93 -16.49 -1.03
N ALA A 44 12.46 -16.00 0.12
CA ALA A 44 11.08 -15.53 0.36
C ALA A 44 10.98 -14.00 0.49
N MET A 45 12.05 -13.26 0.17
CA MET A 45 12.12 -11.80 0.26
C MET A 45 11.00 -11.06 -0.49
N LEU A 46 10.47 -11.65 -1.57
CA LEU A 46 9.36 -11.05 -2.32
C LEU A 46 8.05 -10.96 -1.52
N TRP A 47 7.93 -11.68 -0.41
CA TRP A 47 6.78 -11.62 0.50
C TRP A 47 7.11 -10.96 1.85
N ASP A 48 8.32 -10.44 2.01
CA ASP A 48 8.69 -9.67 3.18
C ASP A 48 8.15 -8.23 3.06
N GLU A 49 8.16 -7.47 4.15
CA GLU A 49 7.96 -6.03 4.10
C GLU A 49 9.32 -5.31 4.13
N PRO A 50 9.72 -4.58 3.06
CA PRO A 50 11.08 -4.05 2.95
C PRO A 50 11.48 -3.04 4.02
N THR A 51 10.53 -2.30 4.59
CA THR A 51 10.81 -1.15 5.44
C THR A 51 10.93 -1.53 6.92
N TYR A 52 10.01 -2.37 7.39
CA TYR A 52 9.78 -2.74 8.78
C TYR A 52 9.89 -4.26 9.00
N GLY A 53 10.12 -5.02 7.93
CA GLY A 53 10.34 -6.46 8.01
C GLY A 53 9.14 -7.23 8.53
N ILE A 54 9.41 -8.37 9.16
CA ILE A 54 8.37 -9.30 9.61
C ILE A 54 7.72 -8.88 10.93
N ASN A 55 8.33 -7.94 11.68
CA ASN A 55 7.86 -7.47 12.98
C ASN A 55 6.98 -6.22 12.89
N GLY A 56 6.84 -5.65 11.69
CA GLY A 56 5.92 -4.59 11.36
C GLY A 56 6.27 -3.19 11.84
N ASP A 57 5.49 -2.22 11.39
CA ASP A 57 5.69 -0.80 11.68
C ASP A 57 5.39 -0.44 13.15
N PRO A 58 5.74 0.77 13.62
CA PRO A 58 5.46 1.18 15.01
C PRO A 58 3.97 1.14 15.39
N TYR A 59 3.07 1.36 14.43
CA TYR A 59 1.63 1.29 14.69
C TYR A 59 1.17 -0.16 14.91
N TRP A 60 1.70 -1.10 14.12
CA TRP A 60 1.48 -2.54 14.28
C TRP A 60 1.99 -3.06 15.62
N ARG A 61 3.13 -2.56 16.09
CA ARG A 61 3.68 -2.90 17.41
C ARG A 61 2.93 -2.26 18.58
N GLY A 62 2.03 -1.33 18.29
CA GLY A 62 1.26 -0.59 19.29
C GLY A 62 0.27 -1.44 20.07
N PRO A 63 -0.32 -0.85 21.13
CA PRO A 63 -1.24 -1.54 22.05
C PRO A 63 -2.54 -1.99 21.38
N ASP A 64 -2.97 -1.32 20.31
CA ASP A 64 -4.20 -1.66 19.58
C ASP A 64 -4.04 -2.83 18.60
N HIS A 65 -2.80 -3.30 18.39
CA HIS A 65 -2.47 -4.38 17.45
C HIS A 65 -1.69 -5.49 18.16
N ALA A 66 -0.37 -5.57 17.96
CA ALA A 66 0.42 -6.67 18.47
C ALA A 66 0.67 -6.58 19.98
N ASN A 67 0.63 -5.39 20.59
CA ASN A 67 0.73 -5.19 22.03
C ASN A 67 1.86 -6.00 22.72
N GLY A 68 3.07 -5.96 22.15
CA GLY A 68 4.25 -6.69 22.66
C GLY A 68 4.40 -8.13 22.15
N HIS A 69 3.47 -8.62 21.31
CA HIS A 69 3.50 -9.95 20.73
C HIS A 69 4.00 -9.97 19.27
N GLU A 70 4.54 -8.87 18.75
CA GLU A 70 4.88 -8.71 17.31
C GLU A 70 5.90 -9.73 16.81
N ARG A 71 6.71 -10.29 17.71
CA ARG A 71 7.74 -11.29 17.38
C ARG A 71 7.22 -12.73 17.36
N GLU A 72 5.98 -12.95 17.76
CA GLU A 72 5.36 -14.27 17.71
C GLU A 72 4.89 -14.62 16.30
N PHE A 73 4.89 -15.92 15.99
CA PHE A 73 4.58 -16.44 14.65
C PHE A 73 3.25 -15.90 14.09
N LEU A 74 2.17 -15.96 14.87
CA LEU A 74 0.83 -15.56 14.40
C LEU A 74 0.74 -14.06 14.11
N TRP A 75 1.45 -13.23 14.88
CA TRP A 75 1.46 -11.79 14.66
C TRP A 75 2.30 -11.41 13.44
N ARG A 76 3.47 -12.02 13.26
CA ARG A 76 4.27 -11.88 12.02
C ARG A 76 3.49 -12.32 10.79
N LEU A 77 2.78 -13.45 10.90
CA LEU A 77 1.94 -13.95 9.81
C LEU A 77 0.82 -12.96 9.49
N ARG A 78 0.09 -12.45 10.49
CA ARG A 78 -0.97 -11.45 10.27
C ARG A 78 -0.43 -10.17 9.63
N TRP A 79 0.72 -9.68 10.10
CA TRP A 79 1.40 -8.51 9.53
C TRP A 79 1.73 -8.70 8.05
N LEU A 80 2.39 -9.81 7.71
CA LEU A 80 2.78 -10.09 6.34
C LEU A 80 1.57 -10.41 5.46
N MET A 81 0.52 -11.04 5.97
CA MET A 81 -0.71 -11.25 5.20
C MET A 81 -1.43 -9.94 4.88
N ARG A 82 -1.39 -8.96 5.79
CA ARG A 82 -1.86 -7.58 5.55
C ARG A 82 -1.03 -6.85 4.49
N ASN A 83 0.26 -7.18 4.39
CA ASN A 83 1.21 -6.59 3.43
C ASN A 83 1.77 -7.66 2.47
N SER A 84 0.90 -8.54 1.98
CA SER A 84 1.26 -9.82 1.32
C SER A 84 2.03 -9.69 0.01
N LEU A 85 2.21 -8.48 -0.47
CA LEU A 85 2.91 -8.13 -1.69
C LEU A 85 3.97 -7.05 -1.46
N GLY A 86 4.34 -6.74 -0.22
CA GLY A 86 5.26 -5.64 0.11
C GLY A 86 6.56 -5.70 -0.69
N GLY A 87 7.30 -6.82 -0.58
CA GLY A 87 8.54 -7.05 -1.30
C GLY A 87 8.35 -7.09 -2.82
N TRP A 88 7.37 -7.84 -3.31
CA TRP A 88 7.03 -7.90 -4.73
C TRP A 88 6.76 -6.52 -5.32
N SER A 89 5.92 -5.75 -4.63
CA SER A 89 5.58 -4.39 -5.02
C SER A 89 6.81 -3.49 -5.01
N HIS A 90 7.65 -3.56 -3.98
CA HIS A 90 8.83 -2.72 -3.85
C HIS A 90 9.92 -3.06 -4.88
N PHE A 91 10.25 -4.33 -5.07
CA PHE A 91 11.38 -4.77 -5.88
C PHE A 91 11.04 -4.94 -7.37
N VAL A 92 9.78 -5.20 -7.71
CA VAL A 92 9.39 -5.54 -9.10
C VAL A 92 8.45 -4.51 -9.71
N MET A 93 7.39 -4.13 -9.00
CA MET A 93 6.32 -3.33 -9.59
C MET A 93 6.49 -1.82 -9.37
N GLY A 94 7.09 -1.44 -8.27
CA GLY A 94 7.15 -0.10 -7.71
C GLY A 94 8.32 0.73 -8.23
N PHE A 95 8.51 1.88 -7.62
CA PHE A 95 9.61 2.79 -7.95
C PHE A 95 9.90 3.76 -6.80
N PRO A 96 11.14 4.22 -6.65
CA PRO A 96 11.49 5.18 -5.59
C PRO A 96 10.96 6.58 -5.91
N TYR A 97 10.69 7.36 -4.86
CA TYR A 97 10.19 8.74 -4.96
C TYR A 97 11.14 9.66 -5.72
N SER A 98 12.45 9.39 -5.64
CA SER A 98 13.51 10.11 -6.34
C SER A 98 13.37 10.12 -7.86
N ARG A 99 12.53 9.25 -8.45
CA ARG A 99 12.25 9.23 -9.90
C ARG A 99 11.14 10.17 -10.33
N ILE A 100 10.37 10.72 -9.40
CA ILE A 100 9.22 11.57 -9.72
C ILE A 100 9.71 12.95 -10.17
N ARG A 101 9.14 13.47 -11.27
CA ARG A 101 9.48 14.78 -11.85
C ARG A 101 8.31 15.75 -11.92
N ALA A 102 7.10 15.22 -12.03
CA ALA A 102 5.88 16.01 -11.97
C ALA A 102 4.76 15.22 -11.32
N ILE A 103 3.80 15.94 -10.73
CA ILE A 103 2.58 15.40 -10.17
C ILE A 103 1.38 16.22 -10.68
N GLU A 104 0.34 15.53 -11.08
CA GLU A 104 -0.94 16.08 -11.52
C GLU A 104 -2.05 15.33 -10.78
N TRP A 105 -3.13 16.02 -10.45
CA TRP A 105 -4.31 15.37 -9.90
C TRP A 105 -5.60 15.95 -10.47
N GLU A 106 -6.63 15.12 -10.52
CA GLU A 106 -7.97 15.47 -10.95
C GLU A 106 -8.98 14.96 -9.93
N GLY A 107 -9.98 15.78 -9.61
CA GLY A 107 -11.00 15.46 -8.62
C GLY A 107 -10.62 15.92 -7.21
N ASP A 108 -11.18 15.24 -6.21
CA ASP A 108 -11.16 15.69 -4.83
C ASP A 108 -9.92 15.23 -4.07
N LYS A 109 -8.97 16.14 -3.84
CA LYS A 109 -7.73 15.88 -3.09
C LYS A 109 -7.97 15.41 -1.65
N ASP A 110 -9.14 15.72 -1.08
CA ASP A 110 -9.53 15.36 0.28
C ASP A 110 -10.15 13.95 0.35
N THR A 111 -10.25 13.25 -0.79
CA THR A 111 -10.56 11.82 -0.86
C THR A 111 -9.56 11.03 -0.02
N ALA A 112 -9.97 10.61 1.17
CA ALA A 112 -9.08 10.06 2.19
C ALA A 112 -9.39 8.60 2.57
N ASN A 113 -8.49 8.00 3.35
CA ASN A 113 -8.67 6.68 3.94
C ASN A 113 -9.76 6.63 5.02
N ARG A 114 -10.19 7.78 5.58
CA ARG A 114 -11.22 7.90 6.61
C ARG A 114 -12.29 8.94 6.21
N PRO A 115 -13.16 8.59 5.28
CA PRO A 115 -14.18 9.49 4.73
C PRO A 115 -15.38 9.64 5.69
N ILE A 116 -15.20 10.18 6.88
CA ILE A 116 -16.36 10.44 7.75
C ILE A 116 -17.24 11.49 7.06
N GLY A 117 -18.38 11.04 6.52
CA GLY A 117 -19.31 11.90 5.77
C GLY A 117 -18.85 12.38 4.39
N HIS A 118 -17.77 11.82 3.82
CA HIS A 118 -17.15 12.39 2.61
C HIS A 118 -16.96 11.38 1.47
N SER A 119 -17.73 11.51 0.39
CA SER A 119 -17.49 10.73 -0.84
C SER A 119 -16.61 11.52 -1.80
N GLY A 120 -15.69 10.85 -2.47
CA GLY A 120 -14.74 11.51 -3.37
C GLY A 120 -14.17 10.58 -4.43
N ILE A 121 -13.83 11.15 -5.58
CA ILE A 121 -13.08 10.50 -6.63
C ILE A 121 -11.84 11.35 -6.88
N LEU A 122 -10.68 10.72 -6.82
CA LEU A 122 -9.39 11.35 -7.04
C LEU A 122 -8.55 10.49 -7.97
N ARG A 123 -8.03 11.12 -9.02
CA ARG A 123 -6.99 10.54 -9.85
C ARG A 123 -5.69 11.28 -9.60
N ILE A 124 -4.63 10.55 -9.29
CA ILE A 124 -3.28 11.10 -9.16
C ILE A 124 -2.43 10.50 -10.26
N THR A 125 -1.69 11.35 -10.98
CA THR A 125 -0.74 10.95 -12.01
C THR A 125 0.62 11.55 -11.71
N VAL A 126 1.68 10.76 -11.77
CA VAL A 126 3.06 11.24 -11.71
C VAL A 126 3.77 10.94 -13.02
N THR A 127 4.68 11.85 -13.40
CA THR A 127 5.61 11.66 -14.51
C THR A 127 6.98 11.36 -13.94
N LEU A 128 7.61 10.29 -14.42
CA LEU A 128 8.94 9.85 -14.00
C LEU A 128 10.05 10.50 -14.82
N ASP A 129 11.28 10.36 -14.36
CA ASP A 129 12.54 10.76 -15.03
C ASP A 129 12.67 10.32 -16.49
N ASN A 130 12.13 9.15 -16.85
CA ASN A 130 12.13 8.62 -18.20
C ASN A 130 10.91 9.06 -19.04
N GLY A 131 10.14 10.05 -18.57
CA GLY A 131 8.93 10.57 -19.21
C GLY A 131 7.70 9.66 -19.08
N SER A 132 7.83 8.45 -18.52
CA SER A 132 6.68 7.55 -18.37
C SER A 132 5.73 8.01 -17.26
N ARG A 133 4.44 7.77 -17.45
CA ARG A 133 3.38 8.17 -16.50
C ARG A 133 2.95 7.01 -15.61
N ARG A 134 2.61 7.31 -14.37
CA ARG A 134 2.10 6.35 -13.38
C ARG A 134 0.88 6.95 -12.70
N THR A 135 -0.20 6.19 -12.65
CA THR A 135 -1.52 6.71 -12.24
C THR A 135 -2.10 5.85 -11.14
N CYS A 136 -2.92 6.48 -10.29
CA CYS A 136 -3.81 5.79 -9.38
C CYS A 136 -5.16 6.46 -9.28
N TRP A 137 -6.17 5.62 -9.21
CA TRP A 137 -7.55 5.98 -8.95
C TRP A 137 -7.88 5.69 -7.49
N TYR A 138 -8.49 6.67 -6.84
CA TYR A 138 -9.06 6.58 -5.52
C TYR A 138 -10.54 6.89 -5.63
N ILE A 139 -11.38 5.91 -5.38
CA ILE A 139 -12.83 6.05 -5.38
C ILE A 139 -13.30 5.70 -3.99
N VAL A 140 -13.94 6.64 -3.33
CA VAL A 140 -14.47 6.49 -1.99
C VAL A 140 -15.92 6.92 -1.99
N HIS A 141 -16.79 6.03 -1.56
CA HIS A 141 -18.20 6.34 -1.40
C HIS A 141 -18.64 6.00 0.01
N GLN A 142 -19.03 7.03 0.74
CA GLN A 142 -19.46 6.96 2.13
C GLN A 142 -20.98 6.76 2.19
N TRP A 143 -21.43 5.73 2.91
CA TRP A 143 -22.87 5.47 3.09
C TRP A 143 -23.42 6.26 4.28
N GLY A 144 -23.77 7.53 4.03
CA GLY A 144 -24.31 8.40 5.08
C GLY A 144 -23.39 8.47 6.31
N ASN A 145 -23.94 8.21 7.49
CA ASN A 145 -23.20 8.24 8.76
C ASN A 145 -22.61 6.87 9.18
N SER A 146 -22.52 5.91 8.25
CA SER A 146 -21.95 4.59 8.55
C SER A 146 -20.50 4.68 9.01
N SER A 147 -20.07 3.78 9.89
CA SER A 147 -18.64 3.57 10.23
C SER A 147 -17.87 2.81 9.14
N HIS A 148 -18.51 2.55 8.00
CA HIS A 148 -17.95 1.86 6.85
C HIS A 148 -18.13 2.70 5.58
N CYS A 149 -17.23 2.51 4.61
CA CYS A 149 -17.31 3.09 3.28
C CYS A 149 -16.97 2.08 2.17
N PHE A 150 -17.44 2.35 0.96
CA PHE A 150 -16.89 1.72 -0.23
C PHE A 150 -15.58 2.39 -0.56
N ARG A 151 -14.55 1.59 -0.80
CA ARG A 151 -13.23 2.06 -1.17
C ARG A 151 -12.71 1.23 -2.33
N PHE A 152 -12.27 1.90 -3.38
CA PHE A 152 -11.63 1.26 -4.51
C PHE A 152 -10.38 2.03 -4.90
N TYR A 153 -9.23 1.41 -4.68
CA TYR A 153 -7.93 1.92 -5.10
C TYR A 153 -7.35 1.05 -6.20
N CYS A 154 -6.91 1.66 -7.30
CA CYS A 154 -6.33 0.94 -8.42
C CYS A 154 -5.22 1.76 -9.08
N GLY A 155 -3.98 1.27 -9.00
CA GLY A 155 -2.82 1.94 -9.59
C GLY A 155 -1.56 1.83 -8.75
N TYR A 156 -1.00 2.99 -8.42
CA TYR A 156 0.19 3.16 -7.57
C TYR A 156 -0.16 4.02 -6.36
N LYS A 157 0.30 3.68 -5.16
CA LYS A 157 -0.05 4.42 -3.94
C LYS A 157 0.62 5.81 -3.92
N LEU A 158 -0.01 6.78 -4.59
CA LEU A 158 0.50 8.13 -4.84
C LEU A 158 -0.09 9.20 -3.90
N LYS A 159 -1.07 8.84 -3.06
CA LYS A 159 -1.70 9.80 -2.12
C LYS A 159 -0.68 10.42 -1.17
N ASP A 160 0.28 9.64 -0.67
CA ASP A 160 1.34 10.14 0.22
C ASP A 160 2.26 11.16 -0.49
N VAL A 161 2.47 10.99 -1.81
CA VAL A 161 3.22 11.95 -2.65
C VAL A 161 2.43 13.26 -2.80
N LEU A 162 1.12 13.16 -3.09
CA LEU A 162 0.25 14.32 -3.21
C LEU A 162 0.15 15.09 -1.89
N ASP A 163 -0.06 14.40 -0.78
CA ASP A 163 -0.22 15.04 0.54
C ASP A 163 1.05 15.74 0.99
N TYR A 164 2.22 15.15 0.69
CA TYR A 164 3.49 15.83 0.89
C TYR A 164 3.60 17.08 0.01
N TYR A 165 3.30 16.97 -1.28
CA TYR A 165 3.36 18.09 -2.21
C TYR A 165 2.44 19.24 -1.81
N LEU A 166 1.20 18.95 -1.41
CA LEU A 166 0.24 19.96 -0.96
C LEU A 166 0.68 20.66 0.33
N ARG A 167 1.38 19.96 1.23
CA ARG A 167 1.88 20.51 2.49
C ARG A 167 3.16 21.32 2.33
N VAL A 168 4.10 20.86 1.50
CA VAL A 168 5.46 21.40 1.41
C VAL A 168 5.66 22.28 0.16
N GLY A 169 4.81 22.14 -0.85
CA GLY A 169 4.95 22.81 -2.15
C GLY A 169 6.06 22.24 -3.03
N LYS A 170 6.61 21.07 -2.69
CA LYS A 170 7.70 20.39 -3.42
C LYS A 170 7.48 18.88 -3.48
N LEU A 171 8.04 18.25 -4.50
CA LEU A 171 8.03 16.78 -4.62
C LEU A 171 8.94 16.15 -3.55
N PRO A 172 8.59 14.96 -3.02
CA PRO A 172 9.37 14.28 -1.98
C PRO A 172 10.59 13.52 -2.55
N THR A 173 11.35 14.13 -3.46
CA THR A 173 12.44 13.45 -4.21
C THR A 173 13.64 13.05 -3.36
N GLU A 174 13.82 13.68 -2.20
CA GLU A 174 14.92 13.41 -1.27
C GLU A 174 14.57 12.32 -0.23
N ARG A 175 13.31 11.86 -0.20
CA ARG A 175 12.89 10.80 0.73
C ARG A 175 13.29 9.45 0.17
N ASP A 176 13.89 8.61 1.02
CA ASP A 176 14.16 7.21 0.74
C ASP A 176 12.89 6.37 0.92
N ASP A 177 11.87 6.71 0.13
CA ASP A 177 10.55 6.07 0.14
C ASP A 177 10.23 5.52 -1.25
N TYR A 178 9.35 4.50 -1.26
CA TYR A 178 8.95 3.80 -2.48
C TYR A 178 7.45 3.93 -2.74
N VAL A 179 7.10 4.11 -4.01
CA VAL A 179 5.72 3.97 -4.47
C VAL A 179 5.46 2.50 -4.75
N GLN A 180 4.51 1.94 -4.02
CA GLN A 180 4.01 0.58 -4.21
C GLN A 180 2.80 0.59 -5.16
N ASP A 181 2.62 -0.48 -5.91
CA ASP A 181 1.37 -0.73 -6.63
C ASP A 181 0.24 -1.09 -5.66
N VAL A 182 -1.01 -0.80 -6.04
CA VAL A 182 -2.17 -1.05 -5.19
C VAL A 182 -3.38 -1.45 -6.03
N PHE A 183 -4.04 -2.51 -5.58
CA PHE A 183 -5.37 -2.90 -6.00
C PHE A 183 -6.17 -3.31 -4.78
N SER A 184 -7.10 -2.45 -4.36
CA SER A 184 -7.86 -2.62 -3.12
C SER A 184 -9.33 -2.29 -3.36
N PRO A 185 -10.11 -3.23 -3.91
CA PRO A 185 -11.56 -3.20 -3.83
C PRO A 185 -11.97 -3.61 -2.41
N ASN A 186 -12.51 -2.67 -1.64
CA ASN A 186 -13.07 -2.93 -0.32
C ASN A 186 -14.49 -2.35 -0.25
N PRO A 187 -15.52 -3.20 -0.40
CA PRO A 187 -16.90 -2.75 -0.40
C PRO A 187 -17.47 -2.51 0.99
N LEU A 188 -16.68 -2.66 2.07
CA LEU A 188 -17.09 -2.47 3.48
C LEU A 188 -15.87 -2.05 4.32
N MET A 189 -15.11 -1.04 3.89
CA MET A 189 -13.94 -0.58 4.63
C MET A 189 -14.39 0.09 5.93
N GLY A 190 -14.19 -0.58 7.07
CA GLY A 190 -14.44 -0.01 8.40
C GLY A 190 -13.33 0.95 8.84
N PHE A 191 -13.70 1.98 9.58
CA PHE A 191 -12.75 2.85 10.29
C PHE A 191 -13.18 2.97 11.76
N VAL A 192 -12.21 2.78 12.67
CA VAL A 192 -12.46 2.88 14.11
C VAL A 192 -12.70 4.36 14.45
N HIS A 193 -13.81 4.64 15.12
CA HIS A 193 -14.01 5.91 15.82
C HIS A 193 -13.01 5.95 16.98
N VAL A 194 -11.99 6.80 16.85
CA VAL A 194 -11.19 7.23 17.99
C VAL A 194 -11.82 8.50 18.53
#